data_AF-A0A7S4CL89-F1
#
_entry.id   AF-A0A7S4CL89-F1
#
_cell.length_a   1.000
_cell.length_b   1.000
_cell.length_c   1.000
_cell.angle_alpha   90.00
_cell.angle_beta   90.00
_cell.angle_gamma   90.00
#
_symmetry.space_group_name_H-M   'P 1'
#
loop_
_entity.id
_entity.type
_entity.pdbx_description
1 polymer ?
#
loop_
_entity_poly.entity_id
_entity_poly.type
_entity_poly.pdbx_seq_one_letter_code
_entity_poly.pdbx_strand_id
1 'polypeptide(L)'
;KRYAEGPSVRVSMVWNGHWDTMGKYLGLATYRNTSYLKRISQAFEGGRPDMLVIHSGMHDLRSSFTDQEILANLDHALTVWQNMSRSVATPFVWRTAAAWAGDLRPPQLNTRLARMTSRQLQAISKADVFSSVLPFFDLSWPWHWDYSCSDGMHYGLTGMRKELNMKKFGHSEEYRTFVDRMLGVMILNLMCSDQRQEQR
;
A
#
# COMPACT_ATOMS: atom_id res chain seq x y z
N LYS A 1 26.35 -7.38 28.49
CA LYS A 1 25.51 -6.19 28.24
C LYS A 1 24.16 -6.67 27.73
N ARG A 2 23.08 -6.53 28.50
CA ARG A 2 21.72 -6.75 27.96
C ARG A 2 21.41 -5.50 27.13
N TYR A 3 21.30 -5.65 25.82
CA TYR A 3 20.68 -4.61 25.01
C TYR A 3 19.24 -4.52 25.49
N ALA A 4 18.81 -3.35 25.96
CA ALA A 4 17.39 -3.12 26.20
C ALA A 4 16.66 -3.44 24.88
N GLU A 5 15.60 -4.25 24.95
CA GLU A 5 14.77 -4.50 23.78
C GLU A 5 14.24 -3.16 23.29
N GLY A 6 14.62 -2.77 22.08
CA GLY A 6 14.14 -1.55 21.46
C GLY A 6 12.63 -1.66 21.18
N PRO A 7 11.95 -0.54 20.85
CA PRO A 7 10.55 -0.57 20.46
C PRO A 7 10.35 -1.59 19.32
N SER A 8 9.37 -2.49 19.50
CA SER A 8 9.05 -3.55 18.54
C SER A 8 7.66 -3.33 17.95
N VAL A 9 7.48 -3.60 16.66
CA VAL A 9 6.17 -3.59 16.01
C VAL A 9 5.77 -5.00 15.59
N ARG A 10 4.52 -5.34 15.88
CA ARG A 10 3.91 -6.61 15.49
C ARG A 10 2.88 -6.34 14.39
N VAL A 11 3.14 -6.89 13.20
CA VAL A 11 2.13 -6.93 12.13
C VAL A 11 1.13 -8.04 12.47
N SER A 12 -0.07 -7.67 12.88
CA SER A 12 -1.11 -8.62 13.29
C SER A 12 -1.83 -9.23 12.10
N MET A 13 -1.97 -8.49 10.99
CA MET A 13 -2.78 -8.90 9.84
C MET A 13 -2.22 -8.32 8.53
N VAL A 14 -2.16 -9.14 7.48
CA VAL A 14 -1.79 -8.72 6.11
C VAL A 14 -2.80 -9.30 5.13
N TRP A 15 -3.42 -8.43 4.34
CA TRP A 15 -4.27 -8.84 3.22
C TRP A 15 -3.64 -8.39 1.91
N ASN A 16 -3.55 -9.31 0.95
CA ASN A 16 -3.42 -8.93 -0.44
C ASN A 16 -4.82 -8.55 -0.95
N GLY A 17 -4.91 -7.50 -1.76
CA GLY A 17 -6.10 -6.72 -2.05
C GLY A 17 -7.22 -7.43 -2.82
N HIS A 18 -7.33 -8.77 -2.81
CA HIS A 18 -8.51 -9.49 -3.25
C HIS A 18 -8.58 -10.88 -2.59
N TRP A 19 -9.79 -11.37 -2.28
CA TRP A 19 -9.99 -12.67 -1.60
C TRP A 19 -9.75 -13.88 -2.52
N ASP A 20 -9.96 -13.70 -3.83
CA ASP A 20 -9.68 -14.68 -4.88
C ASP A 20 -8.31 -14.41 -5.52
N THR A 21 -7.48 -15.45 -5.60
CA THR A 21 -6.17 -15.48 -6.26
C THR A 21 -6.19 -15.09 -7.75
N MET A 22 -7.33 -15.20 -8.43
CA MET A 22 -7.52 -14.74 -9.82
C MET A 22 -7.82 -13.24 -9.90
N GLY A 23 -8.33 -12.63 -8.83
CA GLY A 23 -8.61 -11.18 -8.71
C GLY A 23 -7.41 -10.32 -8.30
N LYS A 24 -6.19 -10.86 -8.41
CA LYS A 24 -4.89 -10.20 -8.07
C LYS A 24 -4.57 -8.90 -8.83
N TYR A 25 -5.50 -8.41 -9.65
CA TYR A 25 -5.38 -7.18 -10.44
C TYR A 25 -6.45 -6.15 -10.10
N LEU A 26 -7.17 -6.31 -9.00
CA LEU A 26 -8.11 -5.31 -8.47
C LEU A 26 -7.47 -4.58 -7.28
N GLY A 27 -7.64 -3.25 -7.20
CA GLY A 27 -7.23 -2.45 -6.05
C GLY A 27 -8.45 -1.82 -5.36
N LEU A 28 -8.89 -0.66 -5.81
CA LEU A 28 -10.09 0.03 -5.33
C LEU A 28 -11.36 -0.74 -5.70
N ALA A 29 -11.39 -1.36 -6.88
CA ALA A 29 -12.52 -2.17 -7.32
C ALA A 29 -12.83 -3.34 -6.36
N THR A 30 -11.85 -3.82 -5.61
CA THR A 30 -12.03 -4.90 -4.63
C THR A 30 -13.09 -4.57 -3.58
N TYR A 31 -13.24 -3.30 -3.20
CA TYR A 31 -14.21 -2.91 -2.16
C TYR A 31 -15.68 -3.08 -2.60
N ARG A 32 -15.93 -3.41 -3.88
CA ARG A 32 -17.26 -3.85 -4.34
C ARG A 32 -17.57 -5.30 -3.99
N ASN A 33 -16.56 -6.10 -3.64
CA ASN A 33 -16.74 -7.49 -3.32
C ASN A 33 -17.17 -7.69 -1.86
N THR A 34 -18.41 -8.14 -1.65
CA THR A 34 -18.99 -8.34 -0.32
C THR A 34 -18.26 -9.39 0.52
N SER A 35 -17.69 -10.43 -0.11
CA SER A 35 -16.91 -11.45 0.59
C SER A 35 -15.58 -10.89 1.11
N TYR A 36 -14.96 -9.99 0.35
CA TYR A 36 -13.77 -9.26 0.81
C TYR A 36 -14.11 -8.31 1.98
N LEU A 37 -15.21 -7.56 1.89
CA LEU A 37 -15.65 -6.70 2.98
C LEU A 37 -15.94 -7.49 4.25
N LYS A 38 -16.62 -8.65 4.13
CA LYS A 38 -16.86 -9.56 5.26
C LYS A 38 -15.55 -10.03 5.90
N ARG A 39 -14.55 -10.39 5.09
CA ARG A 39 -13.21 -10.78 5.58
C ARG A 39 -12.53 -9.66 6.35
N ILE A 40 -12.60 -8.41 5.86
CA ILE A 40 -12.07 -7.24 6.58
C ILE A 40 -12.83 -7.05 7.91
N SER A 41 -14.15 -7.12 7.92
CA SER A 41 -14.93 -6.97 9.15
C SER A 41 -14.59 -8.03 10.19
N GLN A 42 -14.51 -9.31 9.78
CA GLN A 42 -14.16 -10.43 10.65
C GLN A 42 -12.75 -10.32 11.23
N ALA A 43 -11.83 -9.65 10.54
CA ALA A 43 -10.49 -9.42 11.04
C ALA A 43 -10.45 -8.60 12.34
N PHE A 44 -11.41 -7.69 12.51
CA PHE A 44 -11.50 -6.86 13.72
C PHE A 44 -12.16 -7.59 14.90
N GLU A 45 -12.78 -8.75 14.68
CA GLU A 45 -13.37 -9.57 15.75
C GLU A 45 -12.30 -10.23 16.63
N GLY A 46 -11.11 -10.52 16.07
CA GLY A 46 -9.96 -11.07 16.79
C GLY A 46 -9.16 -10.05 17.62
N GLY A 47 -9.64 -8.80 17.68
CA GLY A 47 -8.97 -7.67 18.31
C GLY A 47 -8.77 -6.50 17.35
N ARG A 48 -8.52 -5.31 17.90
CA ARG A 48 -8.32 -4.08 17.11
C ARG A 48 -6.83 -3.76 17.04
N PRO A 49 -6.26 -3.51 15.85
CA PRO A 49 -4.89 -3.02 15.76
C PRO A 49 -4.81 -1.57 16.25
N ASP A 50 -3.63 -1.15 16.70
CA ASP A 50 -3.36 0.24 17.10
C ASP A 50 -3.41 1.20 15.91
N MET A 51 -3.22 0.67 14.69
CA MET A 51 -3.27 1.42 13.44
C MET A 51 -3.64 0.50 12.28
N LEU A 52 -4.46 0.99 11.36
CA LEU A 52 -4.74 0.32 10.10
C LEU A 52 -4.12 1.10 8.94
N VAL A 53 -3.20 0.47 8.21
CA VAL A 53 -2.60 1.04 7.01
C VAL A 53 -3.27 0.46 5.78
N ILE A 54 -3.89 1.32 4.98
CA ILE A 54 -4.61 0.95 3.76
C ILE A 54 -3.76 1.34 2.56
N HIS A 55 -3.39 0.35 1.75
CA HIS A 55 -2.65 0.55 0.51
C HIS A 55 -3.45 -0.03 -0.66
N SER A 56 -3.93 0.84 -1.56
CA SER A 56 -4.75 0.41 -2.70
C SER A 56 -4.65 1.38 -3.87
N GLY A 57 -5.09 0.94 -5.05
CA GLY A 57 -5.26 1.78 -6.25
C GLY A 57 -4.22 1.59 -7.36
N MET A 58 -3.09 0.92 -7.12
CA MET A 58 -2.09 0.68 -8.17
C MET A 58 -2.63 -0.25 -9.27
N HIS A 59 -3.35 -1.30 -8.88
CA HIS A 59 -3.79 -2.33 -9.82
C HIS A 59 -4.95 -1.87 -10.73
N ASP A 60 -5.82 -0.98 -10.25
CA ASP A 60 -6.93 -0.42 -11.06
C ASP A 60 -6.41 0.38 -12.27
N LEU A 61 -5.17 0.86 -12.21
CA LEU A 61 -4.52 1.62 -13.26
C LEU A 61 -3.92 0.72 -14.35
N ARG A 62 -3.67 -0.55 -14.02
CA ARG A 62 -3.24 -1.61 -14.95
C ARG A 62 -4.43 -2.25 -15.65
N SER A 63 -5.57 -2.34 -14.98
CA SER A 63 -6.79 -2.91 -15.55
C SER A 63 -7.39 -2.06 -16.66
N SER A 64 -8.31 -2.67 -17.41
CA SER A 64 -9.15 -2.04 -18.45
C SER A 64 -10.09 -0.92 -17.95
N PHE A 65 -10.00 -0.51 -16.69
CA PHE A 65 -10.81 0.58 -16.15
C PHE A 65 -10.39 1.92 -16.74
N THR A 66 -11.38 2.71 -17.11
CA THR A 66 -11.29 4.13 -17.43
C THR A 66 -11.00 4.96 -16.17
N ASP A 67 -10.50 6.19 -16.34
CA ASP A 67 -10.27 7.09 -15.21
C ASP A 67 -11.57 7.38 -14.43
N GLN A 68 -12.73 7.38 -15.08
CA GLN A 68 -14.03 7.58 -14.43
C GLN A 68 -14.40 6.39 -13.53
N GLU A 69 -14.20 5.16 -14.01
CA GLU A 69 -14.44 3.96 -13.21
C GLU A 69 -13.51 3.89 -12.00
N ILE A 70 -12.24 4.28 -12.15
CA ILE A 70 -11.29 4.35 -11.03
C ILE A 70 -11.77 5.34 -9.97
N LEU A 71 -12.25 6.51 -10.37
CA LEU A 71 -12.81 7.49 -9.43
C LEU A 71 -14.10 7.00 -8.77
N ALA A 72 -15.00 6.35 -9.51
CA ALA A 72 -16.18 5.74 -8.91
C ALA A 72 -15.83 4.64 -7.91
N ASN A 73 -14.78 3.85 -8.19
CA ASN A 73 -14.27 2.84 -7.26
C ASN A 73 -13.62 3.48 -6.02
N LEU A 74 -12.95 4.63 -6.17
CA LEU A 74 -12.44 5.41 -5.06
C LEU A 74 -13.57 5.91 -4.15
N ASP A 75 -14.62 6.52 -4.72
CA ASP A 75 -15.75 7.05 -3.95
C ASP A 75 -16.47 5.93 -3.17
N HIS A 76 -16.63 4.76 -3.80
CA HIS A 76 -17.15 3.57 -3.14
C HIS A 76 -16.24 3.09 -2.01
N ALA A 77 -14.93 3.02 -2.25
CA ALA A 77 -13.95 2.64 -1.23
C ALA A 77 -13.97 3.59 -0.02
N LEU A 78 -14.03 4.90 -0.26
CA LEU A 78 -14.11 5.91 0.80
C LEU A 78 -15.38 5.74 1.63
N THR A 79 -16.52 5.47 0.98
CA THR A 79 -17.79 5.18 1.68
C THR A 79 -17.69 3.94 2.56
N VAL A 80 -17.05 2.87 2.05
CA VAL A 80 -16.80 1.65 2.82
C VAL A 80 -15.96 1.96 4.06
N TRP A 81 -14.84 2.67 3.89
CA TRP A 81 -13.96 2.99 5.01
C TRP A 81 -14.60 3.96 6.00
N GLN A 82 -15.41 4.91 5.56
CA GLN A 82 -16.17 5.79 6.43
C GLN A 82 -17.20 5.02 7.27
N ASN A 83 -17.85 4.01 6.69
CA ASN A 83 -18.77 3.17 7.44
C ASN A 83 -18.03 2.26 8.44
N MET A 84 -16.87 1.74 8.06
CA MET A 84 -16.03 0.92 8.96
C MET A 84 -15.41 1.74 10.10
N SER A 85 -14.98 2.98 9.86
CA SER A 85 -14.38 3.82 10.91
C SER A 85 -15.37 4.16 12.03
N ARG A 86 -16.67 4.14 11.75
CA ARG A 86 -17.72 4.32 12.77
C ARG A 86 -17.81 3.16 13.77
N SER A 87 -17.40 1.95 13.36
CA SER A 87 -17.48 0.74 14.21
C SER A 87 -16.11 0.26 14.71
N VAL A 88 -15.02 0.74 14.11
CA VAL A 88 -13.64 0.38 14.45
C VAL A 88 -12.91 1.59 15.01
N ALA A 89 -12.69 1.60 16.32
CA ALA A 89 -11.91 2.65 16.99
C ALA A 89 -10.39 2.44 16.81
N THR A 90 -9.93 2.49 15.56
CA THR A 90 -8.53 2.39 15.16
C THR A 90 -8.21 3.56 14.21
N PRO A 91 -7.09 4.28 14.37
CA PRO A 91 -6.61 5.25 13.40
C PRO A 91 -6.38 4.61 12.02
N PHE A 92 -7.02 5.15 10.98
CA PHE A 92 -6.81 4.71 9.61
C PHE A 92 -5.78 5.61 8.93
N VAL A 93 -4.82 4.99 8.23
CA VAL A 93 -3.77 5.67 7.47
C VAL A 93 -3.90 5.27 6.01
N TRP A 94 -4.11 6.24 5.13
CA TRP A 94 -4.09 5.98 3.70
C TRP A 94 -2.68 6.08 3.13
N ARG A 95 -2.25 5.08 2.37
CA ARG A 95 -1.01 5.11 1.61
C ARG A 95 -1.30 5.03 0.12
N THR A 96 -0.81 6.01 -0.63
CA THR A 96 -0.92 6.00 -2.09
C THR A 96 -0.06 4.89 -2.72
N ALA A 97 -0.44 4.46 -3.92
CA ALA A 97 0.35 3.56 -4.73
C ALA A 97 1.73 4.15 -5.08
N ALA A 98 2.76 3.29 -5.13
CA ALA A 98 4.08 3.66 -5.63
C ALA A 98 4.13 3.50 -7.17
N ALA A 99 4.99 4.28 -7.82
CA ALA A 99 5.27 4.14 -9.24
C ALA A 99 5.74 2.73 -9.61
N TRP A 100 5.42 2.26 -10.82
CA TRP A 100 6.02 1.03 -11.33
C TRP A 100 7.52 1.21 -11.57
N ALA A 101 8.28 0.13 -11.35
CA ALA A 101 9.71 0.06 -11.58
C ALA A 101 10.05 -0.69 -12.87
N GLY A 102 11.33 -0.72 -13.22
CA GLY A 102 11.86 -1.64 -14.25
C GLY A 102 11.30 -1.40 -15.64
N ASP A 103 11.23 -2.49 -16.43
CA ASP A 103 10.73 -2.47 -17.81
C ASP A 103 9.24 -2.11 -17.89
N LEU A 104 8.50 -2.23 -16.78
CA LEU A 104 7.13 -1.72 -16.65
C LEU A 104 7.06 -0.30 -16.06
N ARG A 105 8.08 0.54 -16.27
CA ARG A 105 8.00 1.99 -16.06
C ARG A 105 7.57 2.75 -17.34
N PRO A 106 6.54 2.37 -18.14
CA PRO A 106 6.20 3.16 -19.31
C PRO A 106 5.72 4.54 -18.84
N PRO A 107 6.21 5.63 -19.45
CA PRO A 107 5.89 6.99 -19.03
C PRO A 107 4.39 7.25 -18.89
N GLN A 108 3.57 6.60 -19.73
CA GLN A 108 2.12 6.76 -19.75
C GLN A 108 1.44 6.22 -18.49
N LEU A 109 1.88 5.06 -17.97
CA LEU A 109 1.28 4.47 -16.77
C LEU A 109 1.67 5.25 -15.52
N ASN A 110 2.94 5.64 -15.36
CA ASN A 110 3.35 6.45 -14.23
C ASN A 110 2.76 7.87 -14.28
N THR A 111 2.61 8.47 -15.46
CA THR A 111 1.89 9.76 -15.61
C THR A 111 0.42 9.61 -15.22
N ARG A 112 -0.24 8.53 -15.64
CA ARG A 112 -1.62 8.22 -15.26
C ARG A 112 -1.74 8.01 -13.74
N LEU A 113 -0.84 7.25 -13.14
CA LEU A 113 -0.79 7.01 -11.70
C LEU A 113 -0.53 8.30 -10.92
N ALA A 114 0.37 9.19 -11.37
CA ALA A 114 0.58 10.50 -10.74
C ALA A 114 -0.71 11.32 -10.73
N ARG A 115 -1.38 11.43 -11.90
CA ARG A 115 -2.66 12.13 -12.04
C ARG A 115 -3.73 11.55 -11.13
N MET A 116 -3.86 10.23 -11.07
CA MET A 116 -4.85 9.56 -10.23
C MET A 116 -4.50 9.65 -8.75
N THR A 117 -3.23 9.62 -8.38
CA THR A 117 -2.77 9.84 -7.00
C THR A 117 -3.16 11.22 -6.51
N SER A 118 -2.96 12.27 -7.31
CA SER A 118 -3.41 13.62 -6.96
C SER A 118 -4.93 13.69 -6.74
N ARG A 119 -5.72 13.03 -7.59
CA ARG A 119 -7.19 12.96 -7.40
C ARG A 119 -7.59 12.17 -6.16
N GLN A 120 -6.90 11.06 -5.88
CA GLN A 120 -7.10 10.29 -4.66
C GLN A 120 -6.84 11.14 -3.41
N LEU A 121 -5.71 11.83 -3.37
CA LEU A 121 -5.36 12.71 -2.25
C LEU A 121 -6.39 13.82 -2.03
N GLN A 122 -6.91 14.42 -3.11
CA GLN A 122 -7.99 15.42 -3.01
C GLN A 122 -9.31 14.86 -2.48
N ALA A 123 -9.66 13.63 -2.84
CA ALA A 123 -10.87 12.98 -2.34
C ALA A 123 -10.70 12.59 -0.86
N ILE A 124 -9.53 12.03 -0.52
CA ILE A 124 -9.17 11.63 0.85
C ILE A 124 -9.11 12.84 1.77
N SER A 125 -8.55 13.97 1.34
CA SER A 125 -8.49 15.18 2.17
C SER A 125 -9.88 15.75 2.50
N LYS A 126 -10.91 15.38 1.73
CA LYS A 126 -12.31 15.72 1.99
C LYS A 126 -13.04 14.63 2.77
N ALA A 127 -12.48 13.43 2.83
CA ALA A 127 -13.03 12.31 3.57
C ALA A 127 -12.54 12.38 5.02
N ASP A 128 -13.45 12.68 5.95
CA ASP A 128 -13.20 12.66 7.39
C ASP A 128 -13.13 11.22 7.92
N VAL A 129 -12.12 10.48 7.46
CA VAL A 129 -11.95 9.03 7.71
C VAL A 129 -10.53 8.68 8.12
N PHE A 130 -9.54 9.34 7.53
CA PHE A 130 -8.13 8.98 7.71
C PHE A 130 -7.45 9.96 8.66
N SER A 131 -6.86 9.40 9.71
CA SER A 131 -6.01 10.13 10.67
C SER A 131 -4.73 10.69 10.04
N SER A 132 -4.25 10.05 8.97
CA SER A 132 -3.04 10.45 8.26
C SER A 132 -3.04 9.93 6.82
N VAL A 133 -2.30 10.64 5.97
CA VAL A 133 -2.08 10.24 4.59
C VAL A 133 -0.59 10.22 4.32
N LEU A 134 -0.15 9.15 3.67
CA LEU A 134 1.21 8.88 3.27
C LEU A 134 1.31 8.99 1.73
N PRO A 135 1.51 10.21 1.19
CA PRO A 135 1.60 10.46 -0.25
C PRO A 135 2.98 10.07 -0.76
N PHE A 136 3.11 8.87 -1.33
CA PHE A 136 4.41 8.31 -1.71
C PHE A 136 4.40 7.69 -3.11
N PHE A 137 4.04 8.53 -4.09
CA PHE A 137 4.07 8.15 -5.50
C PHE A 137 5.48 7.80 -6.00
N ASP A 138 6.53 8.53 -5.56
CA ASP A 138 7.91 8.31 -6.03
C ASP A 138 8.95 8.70 -4.95
N LEU A 139 9.22 7.81 -3.99
CA LEU A 139 10.30 7.99 -2.98
C LEU A 139 11.59 7.24 -3.32
N SER A 140 11.59 6.46 -4.39
CA SER A 140 12.76 5.71 -4.81
C SER A 140 13.65 6.53 -5.77
N TRP A 141 13.40 7.84 -5.89
CA TRP A 141 14.16 8.83 -6.69
C TRP A 141 15.69 8.66 -6.73
N PRO A 142 16.42 8.36 -5.63
CA PRO A 142 17.88 8.13 -5.73
C PRO A 142 18.28 6.80 -6.40
N TRP A 143 17.35 5.87 -6.59
CA TRP A 143 17.58 4.48 -7.03
C TRP A 143 16.95 4.20 -8.41
N HIS A 144 16.53 5.25 -9.12
CA HIS A 144 15.66 5.20 -10.30
C HIS A 144 16.35 5.26 -11.65
N TRP A 145 17.65 5.55 -11.67
CA TRP A 145 18.29 5.99 -12.91
C TRP A 145 18.62 4.84 -13.88
N ASP A 146 18.91 3.63 -13.40
CA ASP A 146 19.53 2.60 -14.24
C ASP A 146 18.79 1.25 -14.31
N TYR A 147 17.51 1.17 -13.91
CA TYR A 147 16.68 -0.05 -13.88
C TYR A 147 17.28 -1.25 -13.10
N SER A 148 18.46 -1.08 -12.49
CA SER A 148 19.26 -2.14 -11.84
C SER A 148 18.70 -2.55 -10.48
N CYS A 149 17.84 -1.71 -9.90
CA CYS A 149 17.19 -1.88 -8.60
C CYS A 149 15.71 -2.28 -8.77
N SER A 150 15.40 -3.24 -9.65
CA SER A 150 14.04 -3.74 -9.84
C SER A 150 13.99 -5.20 -10.30
N ASP A 151 12.88 -5.88 -10.00
CA ASP A 151 12.57 -7.23 -10.53
C ASP A 151 11.88 -7.20 -11.91
N GLY A 152 11.78 -6.01 -12.51
CA GLY A 152 11.04 -5.74 -13.74
C GLY A 152 9.70 -5.02 -13.53
N MET A 153 9.09 -5.07 -12.33
CA MET A 153 7.84 -4.34 -12.02
C MET A 153 7.85 -3.62 -10.66
N HIS A 154 8.62 -4.12 -9.69
CA HIS A 154 8.74 -3.60 -8.33
C HIS A 154 10.17 -3.17 -8.03
N TYR A 155 10.36 -2.14 -7.19
CA TYR A 155 11.70 -1.72 -6.77
C TYR A 155 12.31 -2.72 -5.80
N GLY A 156 13.54 -3.14 -6.07
CA GLY A 156 14.28 -4.14 -5.28
C GLY A 156 15.70 -3.70 -4.99
N LEU A 157 16.50 -4.59 -4.39
CA LEU A 157 17.92 -4.35 -4.17
C LEU A 157 18.69 -4.31 -5.50
N THR A 158 19.66 -3.41 -5.60
CA THR A 158 20.57 -3.24 -6.74
C THR A 158 21.22 -4.59 -7.12
N GLY A 159 21.20 -4.95 -8.40
CA GLY A 159 21.92 -6.14 -8.92
C GLY A 159 21.13 -7.46 -8.95
N MET A 160 19.98 -7.53 -8.28
CA MET A 160 19.21 -8.77 -8.13
C MET A 160 18.69 -9.37 -9.45
N ARG A 161 18.35 -8.53 -10.44
CA ARG A 161 17.86 -9.00 -11.76
C ARG A 161 18.92 -9.75 -12.56
N LYS A 162 20.21 -9.44 -12.36
CA LYS A 162 21.32 -10.10 -13.08
C LYS A 162 21.82 -11.35 -12.36
N GLU A 163 21.83 -11.35 -11.03
CA GLU A 163 22.39 -12.45 -10.24
C GLU A 163 21.39 -13.59 -10.00
N LEU A 164 20.10 -13.28 -9.87
CA LEU A 164 19.06 -14.29 -9.71
C LEU A 164 18.48 -14.64 -11.07
N ASN A 165 18.94 -15.76 -11.63
CA ASN A 165 18.30 -16.38 -12.78
C ASN A 165 16.84 -16.70 -12.39
N MET A 166 15.92 -15.80 -12.74
CA MET A 166 14.49 -15.77 -12.33
C MET A 166 13.74 -17.10 -12.55
N LYS A 167 14.28 -18.00 -13.37
CA LYS A 167 13.72 -19.35 -13.59
C LYS A 167 14.02 -20.34 -12.45
N LYS A 168 15.06 -20.12 -11.65
CA LYS A 168 15.58 -21.11 -10.68
C LYS A 168 15.02 -20.92 -9.27
N PHE A 169 14.67 -19.69 -8.90
CA PHE A 169 14.07 -19.34 -7.61
C PHE A 169 12.69 -18.75 -7.88
N GLY A 170 11.69 -19.62 -8.03
CA GLY A 170 10.33 -19.16 -8.32
C GLY A 170 9.81 -18.25 -7.22
N HIS A 171 9.65 -16.95 -7.49
CA HIS A 171 8.98 -15.94 -6.64
C HIS A 171 9.26 -16.00 -5.12
N SER A 172 10.36 -16.62 -4.66
CA SER A 172 10.46 -17.10 -3.28
C SER A 172 11.22 -16.12 -2.38
N GLU A 173 10.51 -15.68 -1.33
CA GLU A 173 10.92 -15.18 -0.01
C GLU A 173 11.95 -14.03 0.12
N GLU A 174 12.96 -13.94 -0.73
CA GLU A 174 13.98 -12.88 -0.69
C GLU A 174 13.53 -11.62 -1.45
N TYR A 175 12.41 -11.72 -2.17
CA TYR A 175 11.72 -10.66 -2.91
C TYR A 175 10.95 -9.66 -2.02
N ARG A 176 11.08 -9.69 -0.69
CA ARG A 176 10.45 -8.68 0.18
C ARG A 176 11.13 -7.33 -0.07
N THR A 177 10.50 -6.60 -0.98
CA THR A 177 11.07 -5.56 -1.81
C THR A 177 11.55 -4.37 -0.97
N PHE A 178 12.49 -3.59 -1.51
CA PHE A 178 12.94 -2.34 -0.92
C PHE A 178 11.76 -1.43 -0.54
N VAL A 179 10.69 -1.44 -1.35
CA VAL A 179 9.43 -0.74 -1.06
C VAL A 179 8.79 -1.23 0.23
N ASP A 180 8.72 -2.55 0.47
CA ASP A 180 8.15 -3.12 1.69
C ASP A 180 9.01 -2.80 2.93
N ARG A 181 10.34 -2.76 2.78
CA ARG A 181 11.26 -2.39 3.86
C ARG A 181 11.20 -0.89 4.19
N MET A 182 11.23 -0.03 3.18
CA MET A 182 11.06 1.41 3.33
C MET A 182 9.67 1.74 3.89
N LEU A 183 8.64 1.00 3.46
CA LEU A 183 7.30 1.09 4.01
C LEU A 183 7.28 0.74 5.49
N GLY A 184 7.93 -0.37 5.89
CA GLY A 184 8.09 -0.73 7.29
C GLY A 184 8.71 0.43 8.09
N VAL A 185 9.82 0.98 7.62
CA VAL A 185 10.50 2.13 8.28
C VAL A 185 9.60 3.36 8.36
N MET A 186 8.81 3.66 7.34
CA MET A 186 7.90 4.83 7.35
C MET A 186 6.72 4.64 8.29
N ILE A 187 6.09 3.46 8.28
CA ILE A 187 5.01 3.13 9.22
C ILE A 187 5.55 3.19 10.65
N LEU A 188 6.74 2.64 10.90
CA LEU A 188 7.41 2.73 12.20
C LEU A 188 7.64 4.19 12.61
N ASN A 189 8.13 5.03 11.71
CA ASN A 189 8.33 6.45 12.01
C ASN A 189 7.01 7.17 12.30
N LEU A 190 5.93 6.88 11.55
CA LEU A 190 4.61 7.44 11.79
C LEU A 190 4.11 7.05 13.20
N MET A 191 4.18 5.76 13.54
CA MET A 191 3.77 5.25 14.85
C MET A 191 4.60 5.86 15.99
N CYS A 192 5.90 6.05 15.80
CA CYS A 192 6.79 6.62 16.82
C CYS A 192 6.79 8.16 16.88
N SER A 193 6.27 8.87 15.86
CA SER A 193 6.07 10.32 15.93
C SER A 193 4.86 10.70 16.78
N ASP A 194 3.78 9.91 16.72
CA ASP A 194 2.55 10.18 17.51
C ASP A 194 2.80 10.02 19.02
N GLN A 195 3.55 9.01 19.45
CA GLN A 195 3.88 8.83 20.88
C GLN A 195 4.67 9.99 21.49
N ARG A 196 5.37 10.80 20.68
CA ARG A 196 6.10 11.97 21.18
C ARG A 196 5.22 13.21 21.33
N GLN A 197 4.02 13.22 20.74
CA GLN A 197 3.06 14.30 20.92
C GLN A 197 2.21 14.12 22.19
N GLU A 198 1.91 12.88 22.59
CA GLU A 198 1.20 12.60 23.85
C GLU A 198 2.06 12.81 25.12
N GLN A 199 3.38 12.95 24.98
CA GLN A 199 4.31 13.22 26.09
C GLN A 199 4.71 14.69 26.25
N ARG A 200 4.09 15.61 25.50
CA ARG A 200 4.28 17.07 25.63
C ARG A 200 3.00 17.73 26.10
#